data_AF-A0A2L2WPT4-F1
#
_entry.id   AF-A0A2L2WPT4-F1
#
_cell.length_a   1.000
_cell.length_b   1.000
_cell.length_c   1.000
_cell.angle_alpha   90.00
_cell.angle_beta   90.00
_cell.angle_gamma   90.00
#
_symmetry.space_group_name_H-M   'P 1'
#
loop_
_entity.id
_entity.type
_entity.pdbx_description
1 polymer ?
#
loop_
_entity_poly.entity_id
_entity_poly.type
_entity_poly.pdbx_seq_one_letter_code
_entity_poly.pdbx_strand_id
1 'polypeptide(L)'
;IMLTQHIANLESRIIQYQKSLDDTVNDTASDTVNDTASDTVKANDTTSRLVAAIKEHPEYTYDEYAQILGIGRATVARHIKKLNGTIIRRIGSDKDGYWEFIK
;
A
#
# COMPACT_ATOMS: atom_id res chain seq x y z
N ILE A 1 -7.96 -2.55 44.69
CA ILE A 1 -7.14 -1.49 44.06
C ILE A 1 -5.93 -2.08 43.31
N MET A 2 -5.22 -3.09 43.85
CA MET A 2 -4.11 -3.75 43.11
C MET A 2 -4.54 -4.53 41.87
N LEU A 3 -5.69 -5.22 41.90
CA LEU A 3 -6.13 -6.06 40.78
C LEU A 3 -6.47 -5.25 39.53
N THR A 4 -7.16 -4.12 39.69
CA THR A 4 -7.50 -3.20 38.60
C THR A 4 -6.27 -2.55 37.97
N GLN A 5 -5.26 -2.24 38.78
CA GLN A 5 -3.99 -1.68 38.29
C GLN A 5 -3.15 -2.72 37.56
N HIS A 6 -3.23 -3.99 37.95
CA HIS A 6 -2.62 -5.10 37.23
C HIS A 6 -3.28 -5.33 35.86
N ILE A 7 -4.62 -5.27 35.79
CA ILE A 7 -5.38 -5.39 34.53
C ILE A 7 -5.00 -4.28 33.55
N ALA A 8 -5.00 -3.01 33.99
CA ALA A 8 -4.64 -1.88 33.13
C ALA A 8 -3.19 -1.96 32.60
N ASN A 9 -2.27 -2.52 33.38
CA ASN A 9 -0.89 -2.73 32.96
C ASN A 9 -0.77 -3.82 31.88
N LEU A 10 -1.59 -4.88 31.98
CA LEU A 10 -1.64 -5.93 30.95
C LEU A 10 -2.25 -5.39 29.65
N GLU A 11 -3.34 -4.62 29.73
CA GLU A 11 -3.96 -3.97 28.57
C GLU A 11 -2.98 -3.02 27.86
N SER A 12 -2.22 -2.23 28.62
CA SER A 12 -1.20 -1.33 28.05
C SER A 12 -0.09 -2.09 27.33
N ARG A 13 0.36 -3.24 27.88
CA ARG A 13 1.36 -4.09 27.21
C ARG A 13 0.80 -4.70 25.93
N ILE A 14 -0.44 -5.16 25.92
CA ILE A 14 -1.09 -5.73 24.72
C ILE A 14 -1.16 -4.67 23.61
N ILE A 15 -1.58 -3.44 23.92
CA ILE A 15 -1.64 -2.34 22.96
C ILE A 15 -0.25 -2.00 22.41
N GLN A 16 0.78 -1.97 23.26
CA GLN A 16 2.16 -1.72 22.82
C GLN A 16 2.71 -2.84 21.91
N TYR A 17 2.45 -4.11 22.24
CA TYR A 17 2.84 -5.23 21.38
C TYR A 17 2.11 -5.19 20.03
N GLN A 18 0.81 -4.90 20.01
CA GLN A 18 0.05 -4.81 18.76
C GLN A 18 0.60 -3.68 17.87
N LYS A 19 0.84 -2.49 18.44
CA LYS A 19 1.43 -1.36 17.72
C LYS A 19 2.84 -1.66 17.18
N SER A 20 3.65 -2.38 17.95
CA SER A 20 4.99 -2.81 17.52
C SER A 20 4.96 -3.80 16.36
N LEU A 21 3.90 -4.61 16.23
CA LEU A 21 3.72 -5.52 15.11
C LEU A 21 3.37 -4.74 13.84
N ASP A 22 2.48 -3.74 13.90
CA ASP A 22 2.15 -2.89 12.75
C ASP A 22 3.36 -2.08 12.22
N ASP A 23 4.26 -1.62 13.10
CA ASP A 23 5.44 -0.83 12.71
C ASP A 23 6.64 -1.66 12.18
N THR A 24 6.65 -3.01 12.33
CA THR A 24 7.83 -3.84 12.01
C THR A 24 7.68 -4.74 10.78
N VAL A 25 6.49 -4.87 10.18
CA VAL A 25 6.30 -5.73 9.00
C VAL A 25 6.46 -5.05 7.63
N ASN A 26 6.68 -3.73 7.57
CA ASN A 26 6.64 -3.04 6.29
C ASN A 26 7.98 -2.91 5.53
N ASP A 27 9.15 -3.19 6.13
CA ASP A 27 10.42 -2.78 5.47
C ASP A 27 11.47 -3.88 5.22
N THR A 28 11.28 -5.17 5.55
CA THR A 28 12.36 -6.16 5.25
C THR A 28 11.96 -7.62 5.07
N ALA A 29 10.75 -7.93 4.59
CA ALA A 29 10.35 -9.33 4.35
C ALA A 29 9.56 -9.60 3.06
N SER A 30 9.45 -8.63 2.15
CA SER A 30 8.73 -8.80 0.89
C SER A 30 9.66 -8.73 -0.34
N ASP A 31 10.90 -9.21 -0.21
CA ASP A 31 11.85 -9.27 -1.34
C ASP A 31 12.20 -10.71 -1.75
N THR A 32 11.47 -11.71 -1.23
CA THR A 32 11.82 -13.13 -1.48
C THR A 32 10.66 -14.06 -1.81
N VAL A 33 9.42 -13.57 -1.88
CA VAL A 33 8.25 -14.44 -2.10
C VAL A 33 7.41 -14.15 -3.34
N ASN A 34 7.72 -13.12 -4.14
CA ASN A 34 6.92 -12.82 -5.34
C ASN A 34 7.63 -13.08 -6.68
N ASP A 35 8.87 -13.57 -6.67
CA ASP A 35 9.60 -13.86 -7.92
C ASP A 35 9.11 -15.14 -8.62
N THR A 36 8.31 -15.99 -7.96
CA THR A 36 7.86 -17.27 -8.55
C THR A 36 6.46 -17.22 -9.18
N ALA A 37 5.72 -16.11 -9.05
CA ALA A 37 4.42 -15.94 -9.72
C ALA A 37 4.48 -15.06 -10.99
N SER A 38 5.67 -14.55 -11.35
CA SER A 38 5.84 -13.56 -12.42
C SER A 38 6.29 -14.17 -13.77
N ASP A 39 6.16 -15.48 -13.98
CA ASP A 39 6.75 -16.15 -15.17
C ASP A 39 5.75 -16.67 -16.21
N THR A 40 4.46 -16.29 -16.13
CA THR A 40 3.45 -16.75 -17.12
C THR A 40 2.57 -15.68 -17.74
N VAL A 41 2.81 -14.39 -17.50
CA VAL A 41 2.02 -13.31 -18.14
C VAL A 41 2.92 -12.25 -18.80
N LYS A 42 3.67 -12.68 -19.82
CA LYS A 42 4.04 -11.79 -20.92
C LYS A 42 2.76 -11.42 -21.69
N ALA A 43 2.00 -10.42 -21.26
CA ALA A 43 0.96 -9.85 -22.15
C ALA A 43 0.42 -8.46 -21.80
N ASN A 44 0.84 -7.75 -20.75
CA ASN A 44 0.34 -6.39 -20.48
C ASN A 44 1.03 -5.80 -19.25
N ASP A 45 2.00 -4.92 -19.50
CA ASP A 45 2.80 -4.17 -18.52
C ASP A 45 1.98 -3.81 -17.28
N THR A 46 2.45 -4.24 -16.09
CA THR A 46 1.85 -3.91 -14.79
C THR A 46 1.62 -2.40 -14.66
N THR A 47 2.49 -1.59 -15.26
CA THR A 47 2.34 -0.14 -15.35
C THR A 47 1.09 0.27 -16.13
N SER A 48 0.81 -0.35 -17.26
CA SER A 48 -0.39 -0.09 -18.08
C SER A 48 -1.68 -0.48 -17.35
N ARG A 49 -1.68 -1.61 -16.64
CA ARG A 49 -2.83 -2.03 -15.82
C ARG A 49 -3.09 -1.03 -14.68
N LEU A 50 -2.03 -0.56 -14.03
CA LEU A 50 -2.11 0.47 -13.00
C LEU A 50 -2.60 1.80 -13.55
N VAL A 51 -2.10 2.23 -14.71
CA VAL A 51 -2.57 3.46 -15.37
C VAL A 51 -4.05 3.37 -15.72
N ALA A 52 -4.52 2.22 -16.21
CA ALA A 52 -5.95 2.01 -16.48
C ALA A 52 -6.78 2.09 -15.20
N ALA A 53 -6.33 1.45 -14.12
CA ALA A 53 -6.99 1.51 -12.82
C ALA A 53 -7.05 2.94 -12.26
N ILE A 54 -5.98 3.72 -12.36
CA ILE A 54 -5.94 5.12 -11.92
C ILE A 54 -6.91 5.99 -12.74
N LYS A 55 -7.12 5.65 -14.01
CA LYS A 55 -8.08 6.37 -14.87
C LYS A 55 -9.53 6.07 -14.49
N GLU A 56 -9.81 4.84 -14.05
CA GLU A 56 -11.15 4.41 -13.64
C GLU A 56 -11.49 4.88 -12.22
N HIS A 57 -10.51 4.82 -11.31
CA HIS A 57 -10.66 5.12 -9.89
C HIS A 57 -9.53 6.03 -9.37
N PRO A 58 -9.47 7.30 -9.79
CA PRO A 58 -8.40 8.21 -9.39
C PRO A 58 -8.36 8.50 -7.89
N GLU A 59 -9.43 8.28 -7.16
CA GLU A 59 -9.57 8.45 -5.71
C GLU A 59 -8.87 7.37 -4.88
N TYR A 60 -8.51 6.24 -5.48
CA TYR A 60 -7.98 5.10 -4.74
C TYR A 60 -6.60 5.36 -4.11
N THR A 61 -6.42 4.71 -2.97
CA THR A 61 -5.18 4.60 -2.22
C THR A 61 -4.27 3.50 -2.79
N TYR A 62 -3.00 3.51 -2.40
CA TYR A 62 -2.02 2.49 -2.80
C TYR A 62 -2.49 1.05 -2.49
N ASP A 63 -3.19 0.88 -1.38
CA ASP A 63 -3.68 -0.41 -0.89
C ASP A 63 -4.86 -0.92 -1.74
N GLU A 64 -5.77 -0.03 -2.13
CA GLU A 64 -6.88 -0.38 -3.03
C GLU A 64 -6.36 -0.77 -4.42
N TYR A 65 -5.40 -0.03 -4.98
CA TYR A 65 -4.75 -0.41 -6.23
C TYR A 65 -4.05 -1.77 -6.14
N ALA A 66 -3.38 -2.05 -5.02
CA ALA A 66 -2.72 -3.34 -4.79
C ALA A 66 -3.73 -4.49 -4.80
N GLN A 67 -4.88 -4.30 -4.13
CA GLN A 67 -5.94 -5.29 -4.05
C GLN A 67 -6.57 -5.59 -5.41
N ILE A 68 -6.93 -4.57 -6.20
CA ILE A 68 -7.59 -4.78 -7.50
C ILE A 68 -6.63 -5.34 -8.57
N LEU A 69 -5.34 -4.99 -8.49
CA LEU A 69 -4.34 -5.45 -9.44
C LEU A 69 -3.72 -6.80 -9.04
N GLY A 70 -3.91 -7.23 -7.79
CA GLY A 70 -3.30 -8.44 -7.24
C GLY A 70 -1.77 -8.35 -7.15
N ILE A 71 -1.24 -7.14 -6.92
CA ILE A 71 0.21 -6.89 -6.83
C ILE A 71 0.56 -6.27 -5.49
N GLY A 72 1.80 -6.44 -5.04
CA GLY A 72 2.25 -5.88 -3.77
C GLY A 72 2.14 -4.35 -3.72
N ARG A 73 1.73 -3.81 -2.58
CA ARG A 73 1.65 -2.35 -2.31
C ARG A 73 2.96 -1.62 -2.62
N ALA A 74 4.10 -2.22 -2.27
CA ALA A 74 5.42 -1.68 -2.59
C ALA A 74 5.65 -1.55 -4.11
N THR A 75 5.21 -2.56 -4.88
CA THR A 75 5.22 -2.53 -6.35
C THR A 75 4.35 -1.40 -6.87
N VAL A 76 3.10 -1.27 -6.40
CA VAL A 76 2.22 -0.14 -6.76
C VAL A 76 2.91 1.19 -6.46
N ALA A 77 3.43 1.38 -5.24
CA ALA A 77 4.09 2.62 -4.83
C ALA A 77 5.28 2.94 -5.73
N ARG A 78 6.09 1.94 -6.11
CA ARG A 78 7.20 2.11 -7.06
C ARG A 78 6.72 2.55 -8.44
N HIS A 79 5.66 1.95 -8.96
CA HIS A 79 5.10 2.34 -10.27
C HIS A 79 4.45 3.72 -10.21
N ILE A 80 3.59 4.01 -9.22
CA ILE A 80 3.00 5.34 -9.03
C ILE A 80 4.08 6.40 -8.87
N LYS A 81 5.17 6.15 -8.13
CA LYS A 81 6.28 7.10 -8.00
C LYS A 81 6.95 7.43 -9.33
N LYS A 82 7.02 6.48 -10.28
CA LYS A 82 7.54 6.73 -11.63
C LYS A 82 6.56 7.53 -12.50
N LEU A 83 5.26 7.31 -12.32
CA LEU A 83 4.20 8.00 -13.05
C LEU A 83 3.93 9.40 -12.49
N ASN A 84 4.14 9.60 -11.18
CA ASN A 84 3.91 10.86 -10.50
C ASN A 84 4.90 11.92 -10.98
N GLY A 85 4.38 13.04 -11.49
CA GLY A 85 5.15 14.13 -12.08
C GLY A 85 5.48 13.93 -13.56
N THR A 86 5.25 12.76 -14.15
CA THR A 86 5.44 12.50 -15.59
C THR A 86 4.11 12.35 -16.32
N ILE A 87 3.23 11.48 -15.80
CA ILE A 87 1.95 11.12 -16.42
C ILE A 87 0.78 11.46 -15.50
N ILE A 88 0.95 11.36 -14.18
CA ILE A 88 -0.10 11.66 -13.20
C ILE A 88 0.42 12.60 -12.11
N ARG A 89 -0.48 13.25 -11.39
CA ARG A 89 -0.18 14.07 -10.21
C ARG A 89 -1.32 13.94 -9.20
N ARG A 90 -0.99 13.87 -7.91
CA ARG A 90 -1.99 13.90 -6.84
C ARG A 90 -2.52 15.32 -6.66
N ILE A 91 -3.84 15.49 -6.70
CA ILE A 91 -4.54 16.74 -6.39
C ILE A 91 -5.32 16.56 -5.10
N GLY A 92 -5.15 17.45 -4.12
CA GLY A 92 -5.84 17.41 -2.83
C GLY A 92 -4.98 16.86 -1.67
N SER A 93 -5.64 16.53 -0.55
CA SER A 93 -4.99 15.96 0.63
C SER A 93 -4.65 14.48 0.42
N ASP A 94 -3.73 13.91 1.20
CA ASP A 94 -3.40 12.49 1.12
C ASP A 94 -4.62 11.58 1.35
N LYS A 95 -5.61 12.05 2.12
CA LYS A 95 -6.85 11.31 2.46
C LYS A 95 -7.97 11.44 1.44
N ASP A 96 -8.18 12.64 0.89
CA ASP A 96 -9.34 12.95 0.03
C ASP A 96 -8.94 13.38 -1.38
N GLY A 97 -7.65 13.31 -1.70
CA GLY A 97 -7.12 13.70 -3.00
C GLY A 97 -7.25 12.60 -4.03
N TYR A 98 -7.26 12.98 -5.30
CA TYR A 98 -7.35 12.09 -6.44
C TYR A 98 -6.15 12.23 -7.37
N TRP A 99 -5.88 11.21 -8.18
CA TRP A 99 -4.85 11.23 -9.21
C TRP A 99 -5.39 11.87 -10.49
N GLU A 100 -4.74 12.94 -10.93
CA GLU A 100 -5.04 13.64 -12.19
C GLU A 100 -3.97 13.28 -13.23
N PHE A 101 -4.38 13.07 -14.48
CA PHE A 101 -3.45 12.89 -15.59
C PHE A 101 -2.92 14.24 -16.09
N ILE A 102 -1.60 14.33 -16.21
CA ILE A 102 -0.89 15.48 -16.78
C ILE A 102 -1.12 15.44 -18.29
N LYS A 103 -1.59 16.55 -18.86
CA LYS A 103 -1.85 16.71 -20.29
C LYS A 103 -0.64 17.28 -21.03
#